data_AF-A0A2N5A9X0-F1
#
_entry.id   AF-A0A2N5A9X0-F1
#
_cell.length_a   1.000
_cell.length_b   1.000
_cell.length_c   1.000
_cell.angle_alpha   90.00
_cell.angle_beta   90.00
_cell.angle_gamma   90.00
#
_symmetry.space_group_name_H-M   'P 1'
#
loop_
_entity.id
_entity.type
_entity.pdbx_description
1 polymer ?
#
loop_
_entity_poly.entity_id
_entity_poly.type
_entity_poly.pdbx_seq_one_letter_code
_entity_poly.pdbx_strand_id
1 'polypeptide(L)' 'LAQLDIKGDIPTKMRLVAEAACAEGETIHNMPGGVDSDQVYAALLVADQYGQRFLQEWE' A
#
# COMPACT_ATOMS: atom_id res chain seq x y z
N LEU A 1 1.25 -5.92 -6.24
CA LEU A 1 -0.17 -5.81 -6.63
C LEU A 1 -0.55 -6.78 -7.74
N ALA A 2 0.21 -6.86 -8.84
CA ALA A 2 -0.11 -7.77 -9.95
C ALA A 2 -0.20 -9.26 -9.55
N GLN A 3 0.64 -9.72 -8.63
CA GLN A 3 0.60 -11.08 -8.06
C GLN A 3 -0.63 -11.36 -7.19
N LEU A 4 -1.30 -10.31 -6.68
CA LEU A 4 -2.56 -10.40 -5.93
C LEU A 4 -3.79 -10.23 -6.84
N ASP A 5 -3.59 -10.34 -8.16
CA ASP A 5 -4.58 -10.10 -9.22
C ASP A 5 -5.17 -8.68 -9.25
N ILE A 6 -4.50 -7.73 -8.60
CA ILE A 6 -4.85 -6.30 -8.66
C ILE A 6 -4.11 -5.68 -9.85
N LYS A 7 -4.78 -5.69 -11.01
CA LYS A 7 -4.20 -5.24 -12.30
C LYS A 7 -4.79 -3.94 -12.85
N GLY A 8 -5.90 -3.47 -12.27
CA GLY A 8 -6.62 -2.29 -12.74
C GLY A 8 -7.27 -1.54 -11.58
N ASP A 9 -7.49 -0.25 -11.82
CA ASP A 9 -8.01 0.71 -10.83
C ASP A 9 -7.15 0.78 -9.57
N ILE A 10 -5.83 0.68 -9.74
CA ILE A 10 -4.85 0.67 -8.66
C ILE A 10 -4.97 1.94 -7.79
N PRO A 11 -5.04 3.17 -8.33
CA PRO A 11 -5.12 4.37 -7.50
C PRO A 11 -6.34 4.37 -6.56
N THR A 12 -7.53 4.06 -7.08
CA THR A 12 -8.77 4.03 -6.30
C THR A 12 -8.74 2.94 -5.24
N LYS A 13 -8.34 1.71 -5.63
CA LYS A 13 -8.28 0.57 -4.70
C LYS A 13 -7.27 0.78 -3.60
N MET A 14 -6.08 1.30 -3.92
CA MET A 14 -5.05 1.56 -2.91
C MET A 14 -5.48 2.67 -1.97
N ARG A 15 -6.22 3.67 -2.45
CA ARG A 15 -6.77 4.72 -1.58
C ARG A 15 -7.81 4.17 -0.61
N LEU A 16 -8.74 3.32 -1.09
CA LEU A 16 -9.71 2.64 -0.22
C LEU A 16 -9.02 1.75 0.83
N VAL A 17 -7.98 1.02 0.45
CA VAL A 17 -7.20 0.19 1.38
C VAL A 17 -6.48 1.06 2.41
N ALA A 18 -5.90 2.18 1.99
CA ALA A 18 -5.22 3.11 2.90
C ALA A 18 -6.19 3.75 3.90
N GLU A 19 -7.36 4.18 3.45
CA GLU A 19 -8.42 4.71 4.33
C GLU A 19 -8.92 3.63 5.31
N ALA A 20 -9.14 2.41 4.85
CA ALA A 20 -9.55 1.30 5.70
C ALA A 20 -8.47 0.93 6.73
N ALA A 21 -7.20 0.97 6.34
CA ALA A 21 -6.08 0.69 7.25
C ALA A 21 -5.90 1.80 8.31
N CYS A 22 -6.26 3.04 8.00
CA CYS A 22 -6.25 4.19 8.91
C CYS A 22 -7.55 4.37 9.71
N ALA A 23 -8.50 3.44 9.61
CA ALA A 23 -9.75 3.50 10.37
C ALA A 23 -9.50 3.51 11.89
N GLU A 24 -10.48 4.04 12.63
CA GLU A 24 -10.41 4.09 14.09
C GLU A 24 -10.38 2.67 14.69
N GLY A 25 -9.46 2.42 15.63
CA GLY A 25 -9.30 1.11 16.26
C GLY A 25 -8.34 0.16 15.53
N GLU A 26 -7.79 0.55 14.39
CA GLU A 26 -6.80 -0.24 13.66
C GLU A 26 -5.42 -0.23 14.32
N THR A 27 -4.65 -1.28 14.05
CA THR A 27 -3.31 -1.45 14.63
C THR A 27 -2.27 -0.49 14.06
N ILE A 28 -2.59 0.22 12.96
CA ILE A 28 -1.68 1.16 12.31
C ILE A 28 -1.29 2.33 13.21
N HIS A 29 -2.17 2.69 14.15
CA HIS A 29 -1.96 3.76 15.12
C HIS A 29 -0.87 3.42 16.15
N ASN A 30 -0.45 2.15 16.25
CA ASN A 30 0.67 1.74 17.09
C ASN A 30 2.04 2.10 16.47
N MET A 31 2.07 2.54 15.22
CA MET A 31 3.33 2.90 14.56
C MET A 31 3.87 4.21 15.14
N PRO A 32 5.16 4.26 15.55
CA PRO A 32 5.74 5.47 16.13
C PRO A 32 5.79 6.58 15.08
N GLY A 33 5.32 7.77 15.44
CA GLY A 33 5.32 8.96 14.57
C GLY A 33 3.96 9.33 13.99
N GLY A 34 2.93 8.51 14.19
CA GLY A 34 1.61 8.71 13.59
C GLY A 34 1.63 8.42 12.09
N VAL A 35 0.56 7.79 11.61
CA VAL A 35 0.45 7.39 10.20
C VAL A 35 -0.84 7.96 9.62
N ASP A 36 -0.71 8.71 8.53
CA ASP A 36 -1.82 9.20 7.74
C ASP A 36 -2.10 8.27 6.54
N SER A 37 -3.36 8.23 6.14
CA SER A 37 -3.88 7.52 4.97
C SER A 37 -3.09 7.82 3.69
N ASP A 38 -2.69 9.07 3.46
CA ASP A 38 -1.87 9.45 2.31
C ASP A 38 -0.46 8.81 2.36
N GLN A 39 0.11 8.65 3.56
CA GLN A 39 1.40 7.97 3.74
C GLN A 39 1.28 6.47 3.47
N VAL A 40 0.19 5.84 3.92
CA VAL A 40 -0.09 4.41 3.64
C VAL A 40 -0.29 4.19 2.14
N TYR A 41 -1.05 5.07 1.48
CA TYR A 41 -1.25 5.03 0.05
C TYR A 41 0.07 5.13 -0.72
N ALA A 42 0.92 6.09 -0.36
CA ALA A 42 2.24 6.23 -0.97
C ALA A 42 3.12 4.99 -0.72
N ALA A 43 3.10 4.45 0.51
CA ALA A 43 3.85 3.25 0.86
C ALA A 43 3.40 2.02 0.06
N LEU A 44 2.09 1.84 -0.17
CA LEU A 44 1.54 0.76 -0.99
C LEU A 44 2.05 0.83 -2.44
N LEU A 45 2.09 2.02 -3.03
CA LEU A 45 2.61 2.21 -4.39
C LEU A 45 4.11 1.96 -4.48
N VAL A 46 4.89 2.47 -3.51
CA VAL A 46 6.34 2.26 -3.46
C VAL A 46 6.66 0.77 -3.26
N ALA A 47 5.94 0.09 -2.37
CA ALA A 47 6.11 -1.34 -2.15
C ALA A 47 5.79 -2.16 -3.42
N ASP A 48 4.76 -1.76 -4.19
CA ASP A 48 4.46 -2.40 -5.47
C ASP A 48 5.60 -2.21 -6.49
N GLN A 49 6.09 -0.98 -6.65
CA GLN A 49 7.22 -0.69 -7.54
C GLN A 49 8.49 -1.45 -7.11
N TYR A 50 8.76 -1.51 -5.82
CA TYR A 50 9.90 -2.24 -5.28
C TYR A 50 9.79 -3.74 -5.56
N GLY A 51 8.59 -4.32 -5.37
CA GLY A 51 8.31 -5.72 -5.70
C GLY A 51 8.45 -6.02 -7.19
N GLN A 52 7.94 -5.15 -8.06
CA GLN A 52 8.12 -5.29 -9.52
C GLN A 52 9.59 -5.23 -9.92
N ARG A 53 10.36 -4.30 -9.36
CA ARG A 53 11.79 -4.18 -9.61
C ARG A 53 12.54 -5.42 -9.15
N PHE A 54 12.24 -5.93 -7.95
CA PHE A 54 12.85 -7.15 -7.43
C PHE A 54 12.56 -8.37 -8.33
N LEU A 55 11.32 -8.51 -8.81
CA LEU A 55 10.95 -9.57 -9.76
C LEU A 55 11.71 -9.45 -11.08
N GLN A 56 11.93 -8.23 -11.59
CA GLN A 56 12.71 -8.00 -12.82
C GLN A 56 14.22 -8.24 -12.64
N GLU A 57 14.77 -8.01 -11.45
CA GLU A 57 16.20 -8.21 -11.16
C GLU A 57 16.54 -9.69 -10.90
N TRP A 58 15.56 -10.53 -10.57
CA TRP A 58 15.73 -11.95 -10.22
C TRP A 58 15.27 -12.90 -11.34
N GLU A 59 14.85 -12.37 -12.47
CA GLU A 59 14.45 -13.08 -13.70
C GLU A 59 15.50 -12.87 -14.80
#